data_AF-A0A1D2M523-F1
#
_entry.id   AF-A0A1D2M523-F1
#
_cell.length_a   1.000
_cell.length_b   1.000
_cell.length_c   1.000
_cell.angle_alpha   90.00
_cell.angle_beta   90.00
_cell.angle_gamma   90.00
#
_symmetry.space_group_name_H-M   'P 1'
#
loop_
_entity.id
_entity.type
_entity.pdbx_description
1 polymer ?
#
loop_
_entity_poly.entity_id
_entity_poly.type
_entity_poly.pdbx_seq_one_letter_code
_entity_poly.pdbx_strand_id
1 'polypeptide(L)'
;MLDVDKSEITLTNKVGNEEIIISANVNHSVDGGGGDGDPSMEKETPGGIRAKPNFDVEVKKGNQTLVFSCSFLPNEMEGGQEDFEDVFVIGEVSLFDGEAKKTDYAIAGDILDEYLYDLFMNFLEDRGISNEFISKFSELCTNYEHYLYIELMVNLQKFLKEEV
;
A
#
# COMPACT_ATOMS: atom_id res chain seq x y z
N MET A 1 14.64 6.14 -3.88
CA MET A 1 14.29 7.57 -3.88
C MET A 1 12.87 7.68 -3.39
N LEU A 2 12.64 8.52 -2.38
CA LEU A 2 11.30 8.85 -1.90
C LEU A 2 10.86 10.15 -2.57
N ASP A 3 9.68 10.12 -3.16
CA ASP A 3 8.97 11.28 -3.70
C ASP A 3 7.58 11.35 -3.08
N VAL A 4 7.10 12.57 -2.82
CA VAL A 4 5.80 12.81 -2.19
C VAL A 4 5.07 13.93 -2.92
N ASP A 5 3.84 13.67 -3.35
CA ASP A 5 2.93 14.67 -3.93
C ASP A 5 1.60 14.65 -3.19
N LYS A 6 1.44 15.60 -2.26
CA LYS A 6 0.27 15.70 -1.36
C LYS A 6 0.03 14.39 -0.63
N SER A 7 -1.01 13.62 -0.95
CA SER A 7 -1.33 12.34 -0.32
C SER A 7 -0.63 11.14 -0.98
N GLU A 8 0.03 11.33 -2.12
CA GLU A 8 0.72 10.27 -2.85
C GLU A 8 2.15 10.13 -2.35
N ILE A 9 2.54 8.90 -2.06
CA ILE A 9 3.92 8.49 -1.73
C ILE A 9 4.42 7.61 -2.87
N THR A 10 5.62 7.88 -3.37
CA THR A 10 6.29 7.04 -4.36
C THR A 10 7.71 6.70 -3.90
N LEU A 11 8.03 5.41 -3.89
CA LEU A 11 9.37 4.89 -3.62
C LEU A 11 9.92 4.24 -4.90
N THR A 12 11.02 4.78 -5.42
CA THR A 12 11.69 4.23 -6.61
C THR A 12 13.03 3.61 -6.24
N ASN A 13 13.27 2.38 -6.69
CA ASN A 13 14.55 1.70 -6.58
C ASN A 13 14.99 1.16 -7.95
N LYS A 14 16.30 1.08 -8.19
CA LYS A 14 16.86 0.52 -9.43
C LYS A 14 17.71 -0.70 -9.10
N VAL A 15 17.35 -1.84 -9.67
CA VAL A 15 18.05 -3.11 -9.47
C VAL A 15 18.47 -3.66 -10.84
N GLY A 16 19.76 -3.55 -11.14
CA GLY A 16 20.29 -3.94 -12.45
C GLY A 16 19.65 -3.14 -13.59
N ASN A 17 18.92 -3.83 -14.46
CA ASN A 17 18.21 -3.25 -15.61
C ASN A 17 16.72 -3.01 -15.34
N GLU A 18 16.29 -3.16 -14.10
CA GLU A 18 14.89 -3.03 -13.69
C GLU A 18 14.72 -1.79 -12.79
N GLU A 19 13.62 -1.08 -12.98
CA GLU A 19 13.19 0.01 -12.11
C GLU A 19 11.93 -0.45 -11.36
N ILE A 20 12.01 -0.49 -10.04
CA ILE A 20 10.95 -0.90 -9.14
C ILE A 20 10.36 0.37 -8.53
N ILE A 21 9.05 0.54 -8.66
CA ILE A 21 8.32 1.71 -8.16
C ILE A 21 7.20 1.20 -7.27
N ILE A 22 7.11 1.73 -6.07
CA ILE A 22 6.00 1.47 -5.15
C ILE A 22 5.26 2.78 -4.98
N SER A 23 3.96 2.77 -5.19
CA SER A 23 3.12 3.96 -5.01
C SER A 23 1.95 3.66 -4.09
N ALA A 24 1.59 4.61 -3.24
CA ALA A 24 0.45 4.48 -2.34
C ALA A 24 -0.13 5.86 -2.02
N ASN A 25 -1.44 5.89 -1.78
CA ASN A 25 -2.15 7.08 -1.34
C ASN A 25 -2.54 6.96 0.15
N VAL A 26 -2.13 7.91 0.99
CA VAL A 26 -2.42 7.86 2.44
C VAL A 26 -3.80 8.40 2.84
N ASN A 27 -4.64 8.81 1.89
CA ASN A 27 -6.03 9.18 2.19
C ASN A 27 -6.81 7.95 2.62
N HIS A 28 -7.59 8.09 3.70
CA HIS A 28 -8.43 7.01 4.24
C HIS A 28 -7.65 5.71 4.55
N SER A 29 -6.32 5.80 4.72
CA SER A 29 -5.48 4.62 4.91
C SER A 29 -5.32 4.21 6.37
N VAL A 30 -5.75 5.05 7.31
CA VAL A 30 -5.62 4.77 8.74
C VAL A 30 -6.60 3.68 9.13
N ASP A 31 -6.08 2.54 9.57
CA ASP A 31 -6.85 1.45 10.16
C ASP A 31 -7.23 1.86 11.60
N GLY A 32 -8.12 2.85 11.69
CA GLY A 32 -8.82 3.16 12.92
C GLY A 32 -9.89 2.09 13.05
N GLY A 33 -9.68 1.12 13.95
CA GLY A 33 -10.58 -0.02 14.13
C GLY A 33 -12.06 0.40 14.04
N GLY A 34 -12.73 -0.03 12.96
CA GLY A 34 -14.16 0.19 12.76
C GLY A 34 -14.53 0.94 11.48
N GLY A 35 -14.38 0.28 10.32
CA GLY A 35 -15.41 0.43 9.30
C GLY A 35 -16.70 -0.24 9.79
N ASP A 36 -17.77 0.53 9.94
CA ASP A 36 -19.18 0.09 10.12
C ASP A 36 -19.55 -0.83 11.31
N GLY A 37 -19.01 -0.62 12.52
CA GLY A 37 -19.43 -1.39 13.70
C GLY A 37 -19.36 -0.64 15.02
N ASP A 38 -20.52 -0.32 15.59
CA ASP A 38 -20.83 -0.07 17.01
C ASP A 38 -19.77 0.69 17.88
N PRO A 39 -20.06 1.92 18.36
CA PRO A 39 -19.16 2.70 19.23
C PRO A 39 -18.85 2.05 20.60
N SER A 40 -19.35 0.84 20.87
CA SER A 40 -19.04 0.03 22.06
C SER A 40 -17.72 -0.76 21.95
N MET A 41 -17.09 -0.84 20.77
CA MET A 41 -15.85 -1.59 20.58
C MET A 41 -14.64 -0.68 20.42
N GLU A 42 -14.33 0.11 21.46
CA GLU A 42 -12.95 0.51 21.73
C GLU A 42 -12.14 -0.74 22.14
N LYS A 43 -11.92 -1.66 21.20
CA LYS A 43 -10.84 -2.64 21.36
C LYS A 43 -9.56 -1.87 21.10
N GLU A 44 -8.85 -1.57 22.17
CA GLU A 44 -7.46 -1.12 22.12
C GLU A 44 -6.70 -2.02 21.14
N THR A 45 -6.40 -1.51 19.95
CA THR A 45 -5.70 -2.26 18.92
C THR A 45 -4.27 -2.43 19.42
N PRO A 46 -3.81 -3.66 19.73
CA PRO A 46 -2.44 -3.88 20.17
C PRO A 46 -1.53 -3.60 18.95
N GLY A 47 -0.95 -2.40 18.88
CA GLY A 47 -0.14 -2.00 17.72
C GLY A 47 -0.19 -0.51 17.35
N GLY A 48 -1.11 0.27 17.93
CA GLY A 48 -1.29 1.69 17.65
C GLY A 48 -2.07 1.96 16.35
N ILE A 49 -2.45 3.23 16.14
CA ILE A 49 -3.08 3.70 14.90
C ILE A 49 -2.02 3.64 13.79
N ARG A 50 -2.23 2.78 12.78
CA ARG A 50 -1.32 2.62 11.63
C ARG A 50 -2.03 2.90 10.32
N ALA A 51 -1.32 3.54 9.40
CA ALA A 51 -1.73 3.67 8.02
C ALA A 51 -1.34 2.40 7.23
N LYS A 52 -2.35 1.75 6.65
CA LYS A 52 -2.26 0.58 5.78
C LYS A 52 -2.90 0.88 4.42
N PRO A 53 -2.33 1.80 3.61
CA PRO A 53 -2.89 2.12 2.29
C PRO A 53 -2.76 0.93 1.34
N ASN A 54 -3.68 0.82 0.38
CA ASN A 54 -3.40 0.00 -0.80
C ASN A 54 -2.20 0.59 -1.54
N PHE A 55 -1.38 -0.27 -2.13
CA PHE A 55 -0.16 0.13 -2.81
C PHE A 55 0.04 -0.65 -4.09
N ASP A 56 0.56 0.02 -5.11
CA ASP A 56 0.90 -0.60 -6.38
C ASP A 56 2.41 -0.74 -6.51
N VAL A 57 2.86 -1.92 -6.93
CA VAL A 57 4.25 -2.21 -7.25
C VAL A 57 4.40 -2.34 -8.76
N GLU A 58 5.10 -1.39 -9.37
CA GLU A 58 5.49 -1.45 -10.78
C GLU A 58 6.93 -1.96 -10.92
N VAL A 59 7.15 -2.93 -11.80
CA VAL A 59 8.47 -3.39 -12.22
C VAL A 59 8.64 -3.12 -13.70
N LYS A 60 9.48 -2.14 -14.03
CA LYS A 60 9.77 -1.70 -15.39
C LYS A 60 11.02 -2.39 -15.92
N LYS A 61 10.88 -3.04 -17.08
CA LYS A 61 11.96 -3.74 -17.77
C LYS A 61 11.90 -3.49 -19.27
N GLY A 62 12.79 -2.64 -19.77
CA GLY A 62 12.79 -2.22 -21.18
C GLY A 62 11.52 -1.42 -21.48
N ASN A 63 10.67 -1.94 -22.38
CA ASN A 63 9.38 -1.33 -22.71
C ASN A 63 8.19 -1.96 -21.96
N GLN A 64 8.42 -2.98 -21.14
CA GLN A 64 7.35 -3.69 -20.44
C GLN A 64 7.25 -3.21 -18.99
N THR A 65 6.02 -3.10 -18.50
CA THR A 65 5.72 -2.77 -17.10
C THR A 65 4.79 -3.84 -16.54
N LEU A 66 5.25 -4.53 -15.49
CA LEU A 66 4.45 -5.45 -14.70
C LEU A 66 3.98 -4.71 -13.45
N VAL A 67 2.68 -4.70 -13.19
CA VAL A 67 2.07 -3.99 -12.06
C VAL A 67 1.33 -4.99 -11.17
N PHE A 68 1.59 -4.91 -9.88
CA PHE A 68 0.88 -5.62 -8.83
C PHE A 68 0.13 -4.61 -7.99
N SER A 69 -1.20 -4.74 -7.90
CA SER A 69 -1.99 -3.98 -6.93
C SER A 69 -2.12 -4.80 -5.66
N CYS A 70 -1.66 -4.25 -4.55
CA CYS A 70 -1.51 -4.94 -3.28
C CYS A 70 -2.29 -4.25 -2.16
N SER A 71 -2.71 -5.04 -1.17
CA SER A 71 -3.38 -4.55 0.03
C SER A 71 -2.84 -5.24 1.28
N PHE A 72 -2.79 -4.53 2.39
CA PHE A 72 -2.41 -5.09 3.68
C PHE A 72 -3.45 -6.12 4.16
N LEU A 73 -2.97 -7.16 4.85
CA LEU A 73 -3.87 -8.08 5.53
C LEU A 73 -4.44 -7.44 6.82
N PRO A 74 -5.71 -7.72 7.17
CA PRO A 74 -6.31 -7.28 8.43
C PRO A 74 -5.55 -7.84 9.64
N ASN A 75 -5.47 -7.07 10.73
CA ASN A 75 -4.77 -7.46 11.97
C ASN A 75 -5.25 -8.81 12.55
N GLU A 76 -6.51 -9.22 12.30
CA GLU A 76 -7.04 -10.52 12.77
C GLU A 76 -6.43 -11.71 12.03
N MET A 77 -5.89 -11.49 10.82
CA MET A 77 -5.16 -12.49 10.04
C MET A 77 -3.67 -12.54 10.42
N GLU A 78 -3.13 -11.49 11.04
CA GLU A 78 -1.72 -11.43 11.50
C GLU A 78 -1.45 -12.31 12.76
N GLY A 79 -2.48 -12.89 13.39
CA GLY A 79 -2.34 -13.49 14.73
C GLY A 79 -3.05 -14.82 15.03
N GLY A 80 -3.57 -15.55 14.04
CA GLY A 80 -4.46 -16.69 14.36
C GLY A 80 -4.61 -17.85 13.38
N GLN A 81 -3.94 -17.87 12.22
CA GLN A 81 -3.87 -19.06 11.38
C GLN A 81 -2.40 -19.31 11.04
N GLU A 82 -1.91 -20.52 11.34
CA GLU A 82 -0.52 -20.96 11.09
C GLU A 82 -0.12 -20.95 9.61
N ASP A 83 -1.00 -20.51 8.70
CA ASP A 83 -0.86 -20.62 7.25
C ASP A 83 -0.61 -19.29 6.51
N PHE A 84 -0.70 -18.12 7.17
CA PHE A 84 -0.41 -16.82 6.52
C PHE A 84 0.75 -16.09 7.22
N GLU A 85 1.97 -16.31 6.73
CA GLU A 85 3.18 -15.59 7.18
C GLU A 85 3.31 -14.20 6.54
N ASP A 86 2.47 -13.87 5.54
CA ASP A 86 2.54 -12.63 4.79
C ASP A 86 1.78 -11.47 5.46
N VAL A 87 2.27 -10.24 5.22
CA VAL A 87 1.63 -9.01 5.75
C VAL A 87 0.75 -8.30 4.72
N PHE A 88 0.78 -8.76 3.46
CA PHE A 88 0.04 -8.20 2.35
C PHE A 88 -0.38 -9.29 1.37
N VAL A 89 -1.34 -8.97 0.49
CA VAL A 89 -1.80 -9.83 -0.60
C VAL A 89 -1.77 -9.11 -1.93
N ILE A 90 -1.66 -9.88 -3.01
CA ILE A 90 -1.79 -9.37 -4.38
C ILE A 90 -3.28 -9.43 -4.76
N GLY A 91 -3.90 -8.27 -4.96
CA GLY A 91 -5.30 -8.14 -5.38
C GLY A 91 -5.49 -8.17 -6.89
N GLU A 92 -4.54 -7.63 -7.66
CA GLU A 92 -4.61 -7.59 -9.12
C GLU A 92 -3.19 -7.60 -9.73
N VAL A 93 -3.04 -8.23 -10.90
CA VAL A 93 -1.80 -8.22 -11.69
C VAL A 93 -2.10 -7.78 -13.12
N SER A 94 -1.30 -6.87 -13.66
CA SER A 94 -1.37 -6.47 -15.07
C SER A 94 0.02 -6.36 -15.70
N LEU A 95 0.11 -6.63 -17.00
CA LEU A 95 1.35 -6.54 -17.78
C LEU A 95 1.04 -5.82 -19.09
N PHE A 96 1.78 -4.75 -19.38
CA PHE A 96 1.60 -3.97 -20.60
C PHE A 96 2.92 -3.43 -21.16
N ASP A 97 2.87 -3.03 -22.43
CA ASP A 97 3.98 -2.42 -23.14
C ASP A 97 3.75 -0.90 -23.27
N GLY A 98 4.75 -0.10 -22.89
CA GLY A 98 4.71 1.36 -22.95
C GLY A 98 3.89 1.97 -21.80
N GLU A 99 2.97 2.88 -22.14
CA GLU A 99 2.11 3.55 -21.17
C GLU A 99 0.86 2.74 -20.84
N ALA A 100 0.46 2.75 -19.58
CA ALA A 100 -0.73 2.07 -19.09
C ALA A 100 -2.01 2.58 -19.77
N LYS A 101 -2.85 1.66 -20.22
CA LYS A 101 -4.16 1.93 -20.84
C LYS A 101 -5.24 1.19 -20.07
N LYS A 102 -6.44 1.81 -20.04
CA LYS A 102 -7.63 1.18 -19.45
C LYS A 102 -8.08 -0.11 -20.16
N THR A 103 -7.53 -0.40 -21.33
CA THR A 103 -7.82 -1.60 -22.12
C THR A 103 -6.81 -2.72 -21.89
N ASP A 104 -5.77 -2.48 -21.09
CA ASP A 104 -4.79 -3.50 -20.77
C ASP A 104 -5.42 -4.55 -19.87
N TYR A 105 -5.05 -5.81 -20.10
CA TYR A 105 -5.62 -6.91 -19.35
C TYR A 105 -5.05 -6.96 -17.95
N ALA A 106 -5.94 -7.07 -16.96
CA ALA A 106 -5.60 -7.29 -15.58
C ALA A 106 -6.34 -8.55 -15.08
N ILE A 107 -5.65 -9.33 -14.27
CA ILE A 107 -6.18 -10.53 -13.64
C ILE A 107 -6.29 -10.29 -12.12
N ALA A 108 -7.44 -10.63 -11.56
CA ALA A 108 -7.64 -10.57 -10.12
C ALA A 108 -6.81 -11.67 -9.43
N GLY A 109 -6.24 -11.35 -8.27
CA GLY A 109 -5.36 -12.25 -7.53
C GLY A 109 -6.07 -13.49 -6.98
N ASP A 110 -7.38 -13.39 -6.72
CA ASP A 110 -8.22 -14.47 -6.18
C ASP A 110 -8.47 -15.64 -7.15
N ILE A 111 -8.31 -15.39 -8.46
CA ILE A 111 -8.44 -16.40 -9.50
C ILE A 111 -7.11 -16.94 -10.02
N LEU A 112 -5.98 -16.45 -9.48
CA LEU A 112 -4.66 -17.03 -9.77
C LEU A 112 -4.56 -18.43 -9.16
N ASP A 113 -3.89 -19.34 -9.87
CA ASP A 113 -3.52 -20.61 -9.26
C ASP A 113 -2.43 -20.40 -8.21
N GLU A 114 -2.44 -21.24 -7.17
CA GLU A 114 -1.54 -21.16 -6.01
C GLU A 114 -0.07 -21.10 -6.41
N TYR A 115 0.34 -21.91 -7.41
CA TYR A 115 1.72 -21.92 -7.88
C TYR A 115 2.14 -20.60 -8.53
N LEU A 116 1.29 -20.01 -9.37
CA LEU A 116 1.57 -18.71 -9.97
C LEU A 116 1.58 -17.58 -8.93
N TYR A 117 0.69 -17.64 -7.94
CA TYR A 117 0.67 -16.69 -6.82
C TYR A 117 1.99 -16.73 -6.04
N ASP A 118 2.47 -17.92 -5.67
CA ASP A 118 3.76 -18.10 -4.99
C ASP A 118 4.92 -17.55 -5.82
N LEU A 119 4.92 -17.78 -7.14
CA LEU A 119 5.94 -17.24 -8.03
C LEU A 119 5.95 -15.70 -8.01
N PHE A 120 4.79 -15.04 -7.94
CA PHE A 120 4.71 -13.59 -7.85
C PHE A 120 5.16 -13.05 -6.50
N MET A 121 4.81 -13.71 -5.40
CA MET A 121 5.28 -13.33 -4.06
C MET A 121 6.81 -13.44 -3.96
N ASN A 122 7.38 -14.56 -4.41
CA ASN A 122 8.85 -14.73 -4.48
C ASN A 122 9.50 -13.67 -5.39
N PHE A 123 8.89 -13.35 -6.53
CA PHE A 123 9.37 -12.33 -7.47
C PHE A 123 9.42 -10.92 -6.85
N LEU A 124 8.43 -10.58 -6.02
CA LEU A 124 8.36 -9.34 -5.26
C LEU A 124 9.44 -9.32 -4.16
N GLU A 125 9.59 -10.42 -3.42
CA GLU A 125 10.59 -10.54 -2.36
C GLU A 125 12.03 -10.41 -2.89
N ASP A 126 12.35 -11.05 -4.02
CA ASP A 126 13.65 -10.95 -4.70
C ASP A 126 14.01 -9.50 -5.10
N ARG A 127 13.00 -8.63 -5.24
CA ARG A 127 13.14 -7.19 -5.55
C ARG A 127 13.15 -6.30 -4.32
N GLY A 128 13.12 -6.90 -3.13
CA GLY A 128 13.13 -6.20 -1.85
C GLY A 128 11.76 -5.81 -1.32
N ILE A 129 10.68 -6.31 -1.92
CA ILE A 129 9.30 -6.13 -1.44
C ILE A 129 8.98 -7.27 -0.46
N SER A 130 9.65 -7.28 0.68
CA SER A 130 9.47 -8.28 1.73
C SER A 130 8.47 -7.82 2.79
N ASN A 131 8.02 -8.75 3.64
CA ASN A 131 7.16 -8.46 4.78
C ASN A 131 7.78 -7.43 5.74
N GLU A 132 9.10 -7.46 5.94
CA GLU A 132 9.83 -6.45 6.73
C GLU A 132 9.77 -5.07 6.06
N PHE A 133 9.97 -5.01 4.74
CA PHE A 133 9.90 -3.77 3.99
C PHE A 133 8.49 -3.15 4.06
N ILE A 134 7.45 -3.95 3.83
CA ILE A 134 6.05 -3.50 3.85
C ILE A 134 5.64 -3.03 5.25
N SER A 135 6.14 -3.67 6.31
CA SER A 135 5.94 -3.20 7.69
C SER A 135 6.55 -1.82 7.92
N LYS A 136 7.77 -1.57 7.44
CA LYS A 136 8.42 -0.25 7.52
C LYS A 136 7.73 0.79 6.62
N PHE A 137 7.21 0.35 5.47
CA PHE A 137 6.44 1.20 4.57
C PHE A 137 5.14 1.68 5.23
N SER A 138 4.43 0.82 5.96
CA SER A 138 3.27 1.21 6.77
C SER A 138 3.65 2.24 7.85
N GLU A 139 4.78 2.08 8.52
CA GLU A 139 5.27 3.07 9.50
C GLU A 139 5.56 4.43 8.83
N LEU A 140 6.20 4.43 7.65
CA LEU A 140 6.42 5.64 6.86
C LEU A 140 5.09 6.32 6.50
N CYS A 141 4.11 5.55 6.00
CA CYS A 141 2.79 6.05 5.66
C CYS A 141 2.08 6.64 6.88
N THR A 142 2.21 6.00 8.04
CA THR A 142 1.59 6.45 9.30
C THR A 142 2.14 7.82 9.72
N ASN A 143 3.46 7.97 9.69
CA ASN A 143 4.09 9.25 10.03
C ASN A 143 3.71 10.36 9.04
N TYR A 144 3.60 10.02 7.75
CA TYR A 144 3.24 10.99 6.71
C TYR A 144 1.77 11.40 6.76
N GLU A 145 0.86 10.45 6.99
CA GLU A 145 -0.56 10.74 7.21
C GLU A 145 -0.73 11.69 8.40
N HIS A 146 -0.06 11.40 9.52
CA HIS A 146 -0.14 12.26 10.70
C HIS A 146 0.34 13.69 10.42
N TYR A 147 1.39 13.83 9.61
CA TYR A 147 1.86 15.15 9.15
C TYR A 147 0.78 15.88 8.34
N LEU A 148 0.14 15.22 7.37
CA LEU A 148 -0.93 15.81 6.57
C LEU A 148 -2.16 16.17 7.41
N TYR A 149 -2.49 15.37 8.42
CA TYR A 149 -3.55 15.67 9.37
C TYR A 149 -3.28 16.97 10.14
N ILE A 150 -2.05 17.16 10.64
CA ILE A 150 -1.66 18.42 11.30
C ILE A 150 -1.74 19.59 10.32
N GLU A 151 -1.28 19.41 9.08
CA GLU A 151 -1.35 20.45 8.04
C GLU A 151 -2.81 20.85 7.75
N LEU A 152 -3.71 19.88 7.65
CA LEU A 152 -5.15 20.10 7.50
C LEU A 152 -5.69 20.93 8.67
N MET A 153 -5.34 20.60 9.91
CA MET A 153 -5.78 21.35 11.09
C MET A 153 -5.30 22.80 11.06
N VAL A 154 -4.05 23.05 10.69
CA VAL A 154 -3.50 24.40 10.55
C VAL A 154 -4.24 25.19 9.47
N ASN A 155 -4.50 24.56 8.32
CA ASN A 155 -5.20 25.20 7.21
C ASN A 155 -6.67 25.47 7.53
N LEU A 156 -7.35 24.57 8.25
CA LEU A 156 -8.69 24.78 8.77
C LEU A 156 -8.74 25.95 9.76
N GLN A 157 -7.78 26.05 10.67
CA GLN A 157 -7.70 27.17 11.60
C GLN A 157 -7.51 28.51 10.87
N LYS A 158 -6.70 28.56 9.81
CA LYS A 158 -6.54 29.76 8.97
C LYS A 158 -7.84 30.10 8.27
N PHE A 159 -8.47 29.11 7.63
CA PHE A 159 -9.73 29.26 6.93
C PHE A 159 -10.85 29.80 7.83
N LEU A 160 -10.94 29.31 9.08
CA LEU A 160 -11.94 29.77 10.05
C LEU A 160 -11.61 31.12 10.69
N LYS A 161 -10.34 31.53 10.73
CA LYS A 161 -9.93 32.84 11.25
C LYS A 161 -10.03 33.95 10.22
N GLU A 162 -10.07 33.60 8.94
CA GLU A 162 -10.44 34.50 7.86
C GLU A 162 -11.97 34.70 7.87
N GLU A 163 -12.50 35.29 8.95
CA GLU A 163 -13.78 35.99 8.91
C GLU A 163 -13.55 37.38 8.28
N VAL A 164 -14.37 37.67 7.25
CA VAL A 164 -14.63 38.93 6.52
C VAL A 164 -14.00 40.21 7.08
#